data_AF-A0A258YEG3-F1
#
_entry.id   AF-A0A258YEG3-F1
#
_cell.length_a   1.000
_cell.length_b   1.000
_cell.length_c   1.000
_cell.angle_alpha   90.00
_cell.angle_beta   90.00
_cell.angle_gamma   90.00
#
_symmetry.space_group_name_H-M   'P 1'
#
loop_
_entity.id
_entity.type
_entity.pdbx_description
1 polymer ?
#
loop_
_entity_poly.entity_id
_entity_poly.type
_entity_poly.pdbx_seq_one_letter_code
_entity_poly.pdbx_strand_id
1 'polypeptide(L)'
;MFTVTNSAGITSSITQSINNLAFSKESANYIRSLSSKEIKLFPNPSTGKFNCVFQSDKDVQLQLTITDASKGIVLYRKTVGAVKGSNTVSVDLGTSLQNLSVCILNLGSEDGSYQPNRILIQPAK
;
A
#
# COMPACT_ATOMS: atom_id res chain seq x y z
N MET A 1 -12.56 -14.81 -32.95
CA MET A 1 -11.83 -15.14 -34.19
C MET A 1 -11.77 -13.85 -35.00
N PHE A 2 -10.58 -13.27 -35.15
CA PHE A 2 -10.39 -12.11 -36.02
C PHE A 2 -9.95 -12.63 -37.38
N THR A 3 -10.59 -12.16 -38.45
CA THR A 3 -10.24 -12.50 -39.82
C THR A 3 -9.72 -11.24 -40.51
N VAL A 4 -8.55 -11.35 -41.13
CA VAL A 4 -8.00 -10.28 -41.97
C VAL A 4 -8.15 -10.72 -43.42
N THR A 5 -8.76 -9.84 -44.22
CA THR A 5 -8.86 -10.02 -45.66
C THR A 5 -7.84 -9.10 -46.31
N ASN A 6 -6.90 -9.67 -47.07
CA ASN A 6 -5.92 -8.86 -47.81
C ASN A 6 -6.55 -8.29 -49.09
N SER A 7 -5.82 -7.40 -49.77
CA SER A 7 -6.26 -6.73 -51.02
C SER A 7 -6.56 -7.68 -52.18
N ALA A 8 -6.18 -8.96 -52.07
CA ALA A 8 -6.47 -10.01 -53.03
C ALA A 8 -7.67 -10.89 -52.65
N GLY A 9 -8.41 -10.53 -51.60
CA GLY A 9 -9.62 -11.24 -51.15
C GLY A 9 -9.37 -12.51 -50.33
N ILE A 10 -8.11 -12.81 -49.98
CA ILE A 10 -7.76 -13.98 -49.17
C ILE A 10 -8.06 -13.66 -47.71
N THR A 11 -8.93 -14.46 -47.10
CA THR A 11 -9.34 -14.33 -45.70
C THR A 11 -8.53 -15.31 -44.85
N SER A 12 -7.72 -14.78 -43.92
CA SER A 12 -6.93 -15.59 -42.98
C SER A 12 -7.46 -15.42 -41.56
N SER A 13 -7.63 -16.54 -40.85
CA SER A 13 -8.04 -16.55 -39.44
C SER A 13 -6.82 -16.29 -38.55
N ILE A 14 -6.87 -15.22 -37.75
CA ILE A 14 -5.86 -14.92 -36.75
C ILE A 14 -6.34 -15.48 -35.41
N THR A 15 -5.67 -16.53 -34.93
CA THR A 15 -5.84 -17.08 -33.59
C THR A 15 -4.80 -16.46 -32.67
N GLN A 16 -5.16 -15.38 -31.98
CA GLN A 16 -4.34 -14.81 -30.91
C GLN A 16 -4.92 -15.24 -29.56
N SER A 17 -4.10 -15.92 -28.76
CA SER A 17 -4.42 -16.22 -27.36
C SER A 17 -4.29 -14.93 -26.56
N ILE A 18 -5.42 -14.29 -26.28
CA ILE A 18 -5.44 -13.13 -25.42
C ILE A 18 -5.48 -13.61 -23.96
N ASN A 19 -4.31 -13.67 -23.32
CA ASN A 19 -4.24 -13.93 -21.89
C ASN A 19 -4.22 -12.62 -21.10
N ASN A 20 -5.09 -12.52 -20.09
CA ASN A 20 -5.20 -11.39 -19.14
C ASN A 20 -5.68 -10.03 -19.70
N LEU A 21 -6.77 -10.00 -20.50
CA LEU A 21 -7.48 -8.73 -20.73
C LEU A 21 -8.47 -8.44 -19.59
N ALA A 22 -8.24 -7.33 -18.89
CA ALA A 22 -9.16 -6.79 -17.90
C ALA A 22 -9.96 -5.64 -18.51
N PHE A 23 -11.25 -5.86 -18.79
CA PHE A 23 -12.11 -4.92 -19.52
C PHE A 23 -12.96 -4.00 -18.64
N SER A 24 -12.85 -4.09 -17.32
CA SER A 24 -13.58 -3.18 -16.42
C SER A 24 -12.65 -2.15 -15.79
N LYS A 25 -13.12 -0.91 -15.70
CA LYS A 25 -12.44 0.20 -15.00
C LYS A 25 -12.08 -0.18 -13.56
N GLU A 26 -12.92 -1.01 -12.93
CA GLU A 26 -12.70 -1.57 -11.60
C GLU A 26 -11.43 -2.43 -11.54
N SER A 27 -11.21 -3.28 -12.55
CA SER A 27 -10.01 -4.13 -12.62
C SER A 27 -8.73 -3.30 -12.75
N ALA A 28 -8.76 -2.25 -13.57
CA ALA A 28 -7.62 -1.34 -13.73
C ALA A 28 -7.31 -0.57 -12.44
N ASN A 29 -8.34 -0.12 -11.71
CA ASN A 29 -8.18 0.54 -10.42
C ASN A 29 -7.59 -0.39 -9.37
N TYR A 30 -8.02 -1.66 -9.35
CA TYR A 30 -7.48 -2.66 -8.44
C TYR A 30 -5.98 -2.90 -8.69
N ILE A 31 -5.57 -3.11 -9.95
CA ILE A 31 -4.15 -3.29 -10.34
C ILE A 31 -3.33 -2.06 -9.93
N ARG A 32 -3.83 -0.84 -10.17
CA ARG A 32 -3.16 0.40 -9.78
C ARG A 32 -3.04 0.54 -8.26
N SER A 33 -4.07 0.16 -7.52
CA SER A 33 -4.05 0.20 -6.04
C SER A 33 -3.00 -0.74 -5.46
N LEU A 34 -2.83 -1.93 -6.05
CA LEU A 34 -1.79 -2.90 -5.69
C LEU A 34 -0.38 -2.35 -5.90
N SER A 35 -0.16 -1.61 -7.00
CA SER A 35 1.14 -0.99 -7.31
C SER A 35 1.40 0.33 -6.59
N SER A 36 0.37 1.00 -6.07
CA SER A 36 0.47 2.37 -5.51
C SER A 36 1.38 2.44 -4.28
N LYS A 37 1.52 1.33 -3.56
CA LYS A 37 2.24 1.23 -2.29
C LYS A 37 1.84 2.35 -1.31
N GLU A 38 0.55 2.71 -1.34
CA GLU A 38 -0.06 3.69 -0.42
C GLU A 38 -0.45 3.04 0.91
N ILE A 39 -0.48 3.87 1.96
CA ILE A 39 -0.95 3.49 3.30
C ILE A 39 -2.13 4.38 3.65
N LYS A 40 -3.24 3.77 4.04
CA LYS A 40 -4.44 4.47 4.55
C LYS A 40 -4.51 4.32 6.06
N LEU A 41 -4.86 5.40 6.75
CA LEU A 41 -4.86 5.44 8.21
C LEU A 41 -6.27 5.74 8.72
N PHE A 42 -6.78 4.92 9.65
CA PHE A 42 -8.07 5.17 10.31
C PHE A 42 -8.16 4.55 11.72
N PRO A 43 -8.88 5.19 12.66
CA PRO A 43 -9.30 6.59 12.62
C PRO A 43 -8.08 7.53 12.51
N ASN A 44 -8.31 8.85 12.50
CA ASN A 44 -7.21 9.80 12.45
C ASN A 44 -6.16 9.46 13.56
N PRO A 45 -4.86 9.33 13.22
CA PRO A 45 -3.80 8.95 14.15
C PRO A 45 -3.55 9.89 15.34
N SER A 46 -4.32 10.98 15.48
CA SER A 46 -4.09 12.04 16.47
C SER A 46 -3.97 11.57 17.91
N THR A 47 -4.57 10.44 18.27
CA THR A 47 -4.52 9.85 19.62
C THR A 47 -3.42 8.81 19.80
N GLY A 48 -2.62 8.53 18.76
CA GLY A 48 -1.61 7.49 18.76
C GLY A 48 -2.17 6.06 18.60
N LYS A 49 -3.49 5.91 18.46
CA LYS A 49 -4.17 4.63 18.21
C LYS A 49 -4.90 4.65 16.88
N PHE A 50 -4.47 3.80 15.95
CA PHE A 50 -5.03 3.75 14.60
C PHE A 50 -4.69 2.43 13.91
N ASN A 51 -5.33 2.20 12.77
CA ASN A 51 -5.02 1.10 11.87
C ASN A 51 -4.33 1.64 10.62
N CYS A 52 -3.31 0.91 10.16
CA CYS A 52 -2.70 1.07 8.86
C CYS A 52 -3.28 0.03 7.91
N VAL A 53 -3.82 0.49 6.78
CA VAL A 53 -4.32 -0.38 5.72
C VAL A 53 -3.54 -0.16 4.44
N PHE A 54 -3.05 -1.25 3.86
CA PHE A 54 -2.21 -1.22 2.67
C PHE A 54 -2.43 -2.49 1.83
N GLN A 55 -2.10 -2.40 0.54
CA GLN A 55 -2.19 -3.51 -0.41
C GLN A 55 -0.80 -4.11 -0.65
N SER A 56 -0.67 -5.42 -0.58
CA SER A 56 0.54 -6.15 -0.98
C SER A 56 0.28 -7.00 -2.21
N ASP A 57 1.27 -7.08 -3.10
CA ASP A 57 1.25 -7.90 -4.32
C ASP A 57 1.73 -9.34 -4.08
N LYS A 58 2.43 -9.56 -2.97
CA LYS A 58 3.00 -10.85 -2.54
C LYS A 58 2.95 -11.00 -1.02
N ASP A 59 3.16 -12.22 -0.56
CA ASP A 59 3.40 -12.50 0.86
C ASP A 59 4.84 -12.07 1.20
N VAL A 60 5.00 -11.17 2.16
CA VAL A 60 6.30 -10.58 2.49
C VAL A 60 6.33 -10.07 3.93
N GLN A 61 7.48 -10.19 4.59
CA GLN A 61 7.70 -9.57 5.90
C GLN A 61 8.12 -8.12 5.73
N LEU A 62 7.38 -7.20 6.35
CA LEU A 62 7.63 -5.77 6.35
C LEU A 62 7.95 -5.29 7.78
N GLN A 63 8.65 -4.18 7.88
CA GLN A 63 8.85 -3.45 9.12
C GLN A 63 8.06 -2.14 9.05
N LEU A 64 7.12 -1.99 9.99
CA LEU A 64 6.44 -0.73 10.27
C LEU A 64 7.25 0.04 11.30
N THR A 65 7.60 1.28 10.99
CA THR A 65 8.42 2.14 11.84
C THR A 65 7.78 3.52 11.91
N ILE A 66 7.66 4.09 13.11
CA ILE A 66 7.20 5.46 13.31
C ILE A 66 8.30 6.22 14.01
N THR A 67 8.73 7.31 13.38
CA THR A 67 9.88 8.12 13.83
C THR A 67 9.40 9.53 14.12
N ASP A 68 9.84 10.11 15.25
CA ASP A 68 9.67 11.54 15.54
C ASP A 68 10.48 12.35 14.53
N ALA A 69 9.83 13.21 13.75
CA ALA A 69 10.47 13.94 12.66
C ALA A 69 11.43 15.03 13.16
N SER A 70 11.24 15.54 14.37
CA SER A 70 12.08 16.60 14.94
C SER A 70 13.33 16.02 15.60
N LYS A 71 13.22 14.86 16.26
CA LYS A 71 14.33 14.24 16.99
C LYS A 71 15.03 13.11 16.22
N GLY A 72 14.40 12.58 15.17
CA GLY A 72 14.90 11.41 14.44
C GLY A 72 14.80 10.09 15.23
N ILE A 73 14.11 10.08 16.37
CA ILE A 73 14.02 8.91 17.26
C ILE A 73 12.87 8.01 16.83
N VAL A 74 13.12 6.70 16.77
CA VAL A 74 12.07 5.69 16.52
C VAL A 74 11.21 5.54 17.77
N LEU A 75 9.93 5.90 17.64
CA LEU A 75 8.93 5.80 18.69
C LEU A 75 8.25 4.43 18.70
N TYR A 76 8.15 3.80 17.54
CA TYR A 76 7.49 2.52 17.39
C TYR A 76 8.10 1.71 16.25
N ARG A 77 8.21 0.41 16.48
CA ARG A 77 8.64 -0.55 15.47
C ARG A 77 7.84 -1.84 15.63
N LYS A 78 7.32 -2.37 14.54
CA LYS A 78 6.61 -3.66 14.51
C LYS A 78 6.89 -4.40 13.21
N THR A 79 7.19 -5.68 13.33
CA THR A 79 7.27 -6.59 12.18
C THR A 79 5.86 -7.01 11.77
N VAL A 80 5.58 -6.96 10.47
CA VAL A 80 4.27 -7.23 9.87
C VAL A 80 4.45 -8.30 8.79
N GLY A 81 3.79 -9.45 8.94
CA GLY A 81 3.65 -10.40 7.83
C GLY A 81 2.52 -9.93 6.92
N ALA A 82 2.86 -9.33 5.77
CA ALA A 82 1.88 -8.95 4.78
C ALA A 82 1.52 -10.17 3.91
N VAL A 83 0.22 -10.33 3.63
CA VAL A 83 -0.30 -11.29 2.66
C VAL A 83 -0.70 -10.58 1.37
N LYS A 84 -0.68 -11.28 0.25
CA LYS A 84 -1.18 -10.75 -1.02
C LYS A 84 -2.63 -10.28 -0.89
N GLY A 85 -2.90 -9.06 -1.34
CA GLY A 85 -4.18 -8.37 -1.18
C GLY A 85 -4.15 -7.36 -0.03
N SER A 86 -5.25 -7.23 0.70
CA SER A 86 -5.43 -6.19 1.71
C SER A 86 -4.96 -6.60 3.09
N ASN A 87 -4.21 -5.72 3.73
CA ASN A 87 -3.62 -5.92 5.04
C ASN A 87 -4.06 -4.81 5.98
N THR A 88 -4.36 -5.16 7.23
CA THR A 88 -4.67 -4.20 8.29
C THR A 88 -3.76 -4.47 9.50
N VAL A 89 -3.11 -3.41 9.98
CA VAL A 89 -2.22 -3.48 11.15
C VAL A 89 -2.62 -2.42 12.15
N SER A 90 -2.98 -2.86 13.36
CA SER A 90 -3.23 -1.94 14.48
C SER A 90 -1.93 -1.44 15.08
N VAL A 91 -1.91 -0.14 15.33
CA VAL A 91 -0.85 0.63 15.96
C VAL A 91 -1.40 1.26 17.24
N ASP A 92 -0.67 1.08 18.32
CA ASP A 92 -0.87 1.78 19.58
C ASP A 92 0.50 2.26 20.05
N LEU A 93 0.72 3.57 20.02
CA LEU A 93 1.97 4.18 20.50
C LEU A 93 2.05 4.27 22.02
N GLY A 94 0.97 3.93 22.73
CA GLY A 94 0.83 4.14 24.16
C GLY A 94 0.79 5.63 24.52
N THR A 95 0.80 5.91 25.82
CA THR A 95 0.81 7.26 26.41
C THR A 95 2.18 7.96 26.31
N SER A 96 3.03 7.55 25.36
CA SER A 96 4.46 7.88 25.34
C SER A 96 4.80 9.28 24.86
N LEU A 97 3.84 9.99 24.24
CA LEU A 97 4.06 11.33 23.70
C LEU A 97 3.61 12.40 24.69
N GLN A 98 4.60 13.08 25.28
CA GLN A 98 4.39 14.20 26.21
C GLN A 98 4.05 15.52 25.51
N ASN A 99 4.36 15.64 24.22
CA ASN A 99 4.16 16.84 23.43
C ASN A 99 3.50 16.50 22.09
N LEU A 100 2.98 17.52 21.41
CA LEU A 100 2.55 17.40 20.02
C LEU A 100 3.76 17.02 19.15
N SER A 101 3.71 15.84 18.52
CA SER A 101 4.80 15.33 17.68
C SER A 101 4.34 15.14 16.25
N VAL A 102 5.15 15.63 15.32
CA VAL A 102 5.07 15.24 13.91
C VAL A 102 5.87 13.97 13.74
N CYS A 103 5.24 12.92 13.23
CA CYS A 103 5.89 11.62 13.03
C CYS A 103 5.85 11.22 11.56
N ILE A 104 6.88 10.47 11.14
CA ILE A 104 6.93 9.82 9.83
C ILE A 104 6.68 8.34 10.04
N LEU A 105 5.63 7.83 9.39
CA LEU A 105 5.30 6.42 9.32
C LEU A 105 5.91 5.84 8.06
N ASN A 106 6.78 4.84 8.23
CA ASN A 106 7.40 4.08 7.16
C ASN A 106 6.96 2.62 7.27
N LEU A 107 6.68 2.00 6.13
CA LEU A 107 6.43 0.57 6.02
C LEU A 107 7.26 0.04 4.86
N GLY A 108 8.11 -0.96 5.10
CA GLY A 108 8.94 -1.50 4.03
C GLY A 108 9.79 -2.66 4.46
N SER A 109 10.52 -3.21 3.51
CA SER A 109 11.57 -4.22 3.70
C SER A 109 12.76 -3.87 2.81
N GLU A 110 13.79 -4.71 2.79
CA GLU A 110 14.94 -4.55 1.88
C GLU A 110 14.52 -4.60 0.40
N ASP A 111 13.45 -5.35 0.08
CA ASP A 111 12.94 -5.54 -1.28
C ASP A 111 12.06 -4.39 -1.79
N GLY A 112 11.70 -3.44 -0.92
CA GLY A 112 10.85 -2.31 -1.31
C GLY A 112 10.08 -1.67 -0.16
N SER A 113 9.72 -0.41 -0.37
CA SER A 113 9.10 0.45 0.63
C SER A 113 7.77 1.00 0.14
N TYR A 114 6.83 1.17 1.07
CA TYR A 114 5.62 1.94 0.87
C TYR A 114 5.89 3.43 0.98
N GLN A 115 5.01 4.23 0.40
CA GLN A 115 5.10 5.69 0.50
C GLN A 115 4.99 6.11 1.98
N PRO A 116 5.96 6.88 2.50
CA PRO A 116 5.91 7.34 3.88
C PRO A 116 4.70 8.23 4.12
N ASN A 117 4.08 8.11 5.30
CA ASN A 117 2.96 8.95 5.70
C ASN A 117 3.38 9.88 6.84
N ARG A 118 3.17 11.19 6.67
CA ARG A 118 3.36 12.17 7.74
C ARG A 118 2.11 12.23 8.59
N ILE A 119 2.25 11.97 9.89
CA ILE A 119 1.16 11.99 10.86
C ILE A 119 1.44 13.00 11.97
N LEU A 120 0.37 13.51 12.58
CA LEU A 120 0.44 14.41 13.71
C LEU A 120 -0.21 13.73 14.91
N ILE A 121 0.51 13.65 16.02
CA ILE A 121 0.04 12.96 17.22
C ILE A 121 0.05 13.91 18.39
N GLN A 122 -1.10 14.02 19.04
CA GLN A 122 -1.31 14.88 20.18
C GLN A 122 -0.90 14.15 21.46
N PRO A 123 -0.43 14.90 22.47
CA PRO A 123 -0.17 14.31 23.77
C PRO A 123 -1.47 13.80 24.39
N ALA A 124 -1.36 12.76 25.22
CA ALA A 124 -2.48 12.31 26.03
C ALA A 124 -2.88 13.45 26.99
N LYS A 125 -4.19 13.70 27.11
CA LYS A 125 -4.75 14.61 28.12
C LYS A 125 -4.69 13.98 29.51
#